data_AF-A0A6I2UE11-F1
#
_entry.id   AF-A0A6I2UE11-F1
#
_cell.length_a   1.000
_cell.length_b   1.000
_cell.length_c   1.000
_cell.angle_alpha   90.00
_cell.angle_beta   90.00
_cell.angle_gamma   90.00
#
_symmetry.space_group_name_H-M   'P 1'
#
loop_
_entity.id
_entity.type
_entity.pdbx_description
1 polymer ?
#
loop_
_entity_poly.entity_id
_entity_poly.type
_entity_poly.pdbx_seq_one_letter_code
_entity_poly.pdbx_strand_id
1 'polypeptide(L)' 'MKYIVKKIGNMSVKVIINEDMSSCEGSISSSDAEMDKRAAAAVRSAIYRAKVCKKPVARYDVATKRAFLEFADGSRKYVD' A
#
# COMPACT_ATOMS: atom_id res chain seq x y z
N MET A 1 32.39 -8.67 5.89
CA MET A 1 31.24 -8.55 6.81
C MET A 1 31.77 -8.22 8.20
N LYS A 2 31.69 -6.95 8.62
CA LYS A 2 32.22 -6.49 9.92
C LYS A 2 31.13 -6.49 10.98
N TYR A 3 31.51 -6.74 12.22
CA TYR A 3 30.58 -6.66 13.35
C TYR A 3 31.28 -6.15 14.61
N ILE A 4 30.52 -5.49 15.47
CA ILE A 4 30.96 -5.07 16.81
C ILE A 4 30.11 -5.79 17.83
N VAL A 5 30.72 -6.30 18.90
CA VAL A 5 29.99 -6.85 20.04
C VAL A 5 29.90 -5.80 21.13
N LYS A 6 28.68 -5.43 21.53
CA LYS A 6 28.42 -4.55 22.67
C LYS A 6 27.90 -5.36 23.85
N LYS A 7 28.41 -5.11 25.04
CA LYS A 7 27.86 -5.66 26.28
C LYS A 7 26.91 -4.66 26.93
N ILE A 8 25.72 -5.14 27.27
CA ILE A 8 24.70 -4.40 28.00
C ILE A 8 24.33 -5.27 29.21
N GLY A 9 24.92 -4.96 30.36
CA GLY A 9 24.85 -5.83 31.54
C GLY A 9 25.42 -7.22 31.25
N ASN A 10 24.63 -8.27 31.51
CA ASN A 10 25.00 -9.66 31.25
C ASN A 10 24.78 -10.10 29.79
N MET A 11 24.17 -9.25 28.95
CA MET A 11 23.85 -9.57 27.56
C MET A 11 24.94 -9.08 26.61
N SER A 12 25.34 -9.93 25.65
CA SER A 12 26.28 -9.58 24.59
C SER A 12 25.54 -9.50 23.26
N VAL A 13 25.52 -8.33 22.63
CA VAL A 13 24.81 -8.08 21.36
C VAL A 13 25.82 -7.93 20.24
N LYS A 14 25.73 -8.80 19.23
CA LYS A 14 26.53 -8.74 17.99
C LYS A 14 25.84 -7.79 17.00
N VAL A 15 26.36 -6.58 16.89
CA VAL A 15 25.90 -5.56 15.95
C VAL A 15 26.63 -5.76 14.63
N ILE A 16 25.91 -6.18 13.59
CA ILE A 16 26.45 -6.29 12.24
C ILE A 16 26.53 -4.88 11.65
N ILE A 17 27.73 -4.45 11.27
CA ILE A 17 27.93 -3.18 10.58
C ILE A 17 28.04 -3.50 9.10
N ASN A 18 26.96 -3.22 8.38
CA ASN A 18 27.00 -3.19 6.94
C ASN A 18 27.51 -1.80 6.54
N GLU A 19 28.76 -1.73 6.07
CA GLU A 19 29.35 -0.49 5.53
C GLU A 19 28.62 -0.05 4.25
N ASP A 20 27.86 -0.96 3.63
CA ASP A 20 26.93 -0.71 2.52
C ASP A 20 25.50 -0.44 3.03
N MET A 21 25.32 0.62 3.83
CA MET A 21 24.00 1.22 4.06
C MET A 21 23.41 1.86 2.79
N SER A 22 24.00 1.62 1.61
CA SER A 22 23.45 1.91 0.29
C SER A 22 22.65 0.74 -0.29
N SER A 23 22.77 -0.48 0.25
CA SER A 23 21.95 -1.63 -0.20
C SER A 23 20.71 -1.86 0.65
N CYS A 24 20.43 -0.99 1.64
CA CYS A 24 19.15 -0.95 2.35
C CYS A 24 18.23 0.15 1.83
N GLU A 25 18.46 0.66 0.61
CA GLU A 25 17.49 1.49 -0.09
C GLU A 25 16.26 0.65 -0.43
N GLY A 26 15.13 0.97 0.19
CA GLY A 26 13.79 0.74 -0.36
C GLY A 26 13.50 -0.69 -0.80
N SER A 27 13.16 -1.56 0.13
CA SER A 27 12.59 -2.88 -0.12
C SER A 27 11.21 -2.80 -0.78
N ILE A 28 11.19 -2.53 -2.09
CA ILE A 28 10.13 -2.87 -3.05
C ILE A 28 10.90 -3.45 -4.24
N SER A 29 11.00 -4.78 -4.29
CA SER A 29 11.65 -5.48 -5.40
C SER A 29 10.94 -5.15 -6.73
N SER A 30 11.57 -5.43 -7.86
CA SER A 30 10.90 -5.30 -9.17
C SER A 30 9.61 -6.13 -9.27
N SER A 31 9.56 -7.25 -8.54
CA SER A 31 8.36 -8.08 -8.38
C SER A 31 7.25 -7.35 -7.62
N ASP A 32 7.58 -6.64 -6.54
CA ASP A 32 6.59 -5.90 -5.74
C ASP A 32 5.98 -4.76 -6.55
N ALA A 33 6.81 -4.02 -7.30
CA ALA A 33 6.34 -2.96 -8.20
C ALA A 33 5.43 -3.49 -9.32
N GLU A 34 5.64 -4.73 -9.78
CA GLU A 34 4.80 -5.39 -10.77
C GLU A 34 3.48 -5.86 -10.15
N MET A 35 3.54 -6.40 -8.93
CA MET A 35 2.37 -6.80 -8.15
C MET A 35 1.42 -5.63 -7.93
N ASP A 36 1.94 -4.46 -7.57
CA ASP A 36 1.15 -3.24 -7.40
C ASP A 36 0.46 -2.80 -8.70
N LYS A 37 1.15 -2.92 -9.84
CA LYS A 37 0.56 -2.63 -11.16
C LYS A 37 -0.60 -3.57 -11.47
N ARG A 38 -0.44 -4.87 -11.17
CA ARG A 38 -1.51 -5.88 -11.35
C ARG A 38 -2.70 -5.60 -10.44
N ALA A 39 -2.46 -5.30 -9.17
CA ALA A 39 -3.50 -4.95 -8.21
C ALA A 39 -4.30 -3.71 -8.67
N ALA A 40 -3.61 -2.65 -9.08
CA ALA A 40 -4.25 -1.44 -9.58
C ALA A 40 -5.06 -1.69 -10.87
N ALA A 41 -4.55 -2.53 -11.78
CA ALA A 41 -5.27 -2.91 -13.00
C ALA A 41 -6.54 -3.72 -12.72
N ALA A 42 -6.48 -4.65 -11.77
CA ALA A 42 -7.65 -5.44 -11.35
C ALA A 42 -8.75 -4.55 -10.76
N VAL A 43 -8.39 -3.61 -9.87
CA VAL A 43 -9.33 -2.66 -9.28
C VAL A 43 -9.97 -1.76 -10.35
N ARG A 44 -9.17 -1.20 -11.27
CA ARG A 44 -9.71 -0.39 -12.38
C ARG A 44 -10.71 -1.18 -13.23
N SER A 45 -10.39 -2.44 -13.52
CA SER A 45 -11.26 -3.34 -14.31
C SER A 45 -12.57 -3.66 -13.57
N ALA A 46 -12.49 -3.91 -12.26
CA ALA A 46 -13.66 -4.15 -11.43
C ALA A 46 -14.60 -2.92 -11.37
N ILE A 47 -14.03 -1.71 -11.21
CA ILE A 47 -14.79 -0.46 -11.24
C ILE A 47 -15.43 -0.25 -12.61
N TYR A 48 -14.67 -0.46 -13.70
CA TYR A 48 -15.21 -0.36 -15.06
C TYR A 48 -16.39 -1.32 -15.28
N ARG A 49 -16.23 -2.58 -14.89
CA ARG A 49 -17.31 -3.58 -14.96
C ARG A 49 -18.51 -3.18 -14.10
N ALA A 50 -18.31 -2.64 -12.90
CA ALA A 50 -19.39 -2.14 -12.06
C ALA A 50 -20.18 -1.02 -12.75
N LYS A 51 -19.50 -0.07 -13.41
CA LYS A 51 -20.14 0.98 -14.21
C LYS A 51 -20.97 0.43 -15.36
N VAL A 52 -20.41 -0.50 -16.15
CA VAL A 52 -21.12 -1.16 -17.26
C VAL A 52 -22.35 -1.92 -16.75
N CYS A 53 -22.21 -2.62 -15.62
CA CYS A 53 -23.29 -3.36 -14.98
C CYS A 53 -24.24 -2.47 -14.14
N LYS A 54 -24.10 -1.14 -14.19
CA LYS A 54 -24.90 -0.17 -13.43
C LYS A 54 -24.94 -0.43 -11.91
N LYS A 55 -23.87 -1.00 -11.35
CA LYS A 55 -23.74 -1.23 -9.91
C LYS A 55 -23.20 0.02 -9.22
N PRO A 56 -23.73 0.39 -8.03
CA PRO A 56 -23.16 1.49 -7.26
C PRO A 56 -21.74 1.13 -6.77
N VAL A 57 -20.85 2.12 -6.79
CA VAL A 57 -19.46 1.99 -6.34
C VAL A 57 -19.27 2.82 -5.08
N ALA A 58 -18.87 2.16 -3.99
CA ALA A 58 -18.50 2.86 -2.77
C ALA A 58 -17.17 3.61 -2.96
N ARG A 59 -17.15 4.87 -2.53
CA ARG A 59 -15.99 5.76 -2.55
C ARG A 59 -15.84 6.42 -1.19
N TYR A 60 -14.64 6.96 -0.97
CA TYR A 60 -14.31 7.71 0.23
C TYR A 60 -13.86 9.11 -0.17
N ASP A 61 -14.46 10.12 0.45
CA ASP A 61 -14.07 11.51 0.30
C ASP A 61 -13.09 11.88 1.42
N VAL A 62 -11.84 12.16 1.03
CA VAL A 62 -10.77 12.47 1.99
C VAL A 62 -10.97 13.84 2.64
N ALA A 63 -11.63 14.77 1.96
CA ALA A 63 -11.83 16.14 2.47
C ALA A 63 -12.91 16.16 3.55
N THR A 64 -14.06 15.53 3.28
CA THR A 64 -15.18 15.46 4.25
C THR A 64 -15.02 14.30 5.23
N LYS A 65 -14.06 13.38 4.99
CA LYS A 65 -13.83 12.13 5.72
C LYS A 65 -15.04 11.19 5.73
N ARG A 66 -15.92 11.28 4.73
CA ARG A 66 -17.16 10.51 4.63
C ARG A 66 -17.12 9.54 3.46
N ALA A 67 -17.76 8.38 3.65
CA ALA A 67 -18.02 7.45 2.56
C ALA A 67 -19.28 7.87 1.78
N PHE A 68 -19.31 7.56 0.49
CA PHE A 68 -20.48 7.78 -0.36
C PHE A 68 -20.57 6.70 -1.42
N LEU A 69 -21.79 6.46 -1.91
CA LEU A 69 -22.05 5.60 -3.06
C LEU A 69 -22.16 6.47 -4.31
N GLU A 70 -21.37 6.14 -5.34
CA GLU A 70 -21.46 6.69 -6.69
C GLU A 70 -22.26 5.73 -7.57
N PHE A 71 -23.40 6.19 -8.09
CA PHE A 71 -24.25 5.42 -8.98
C PHE A 71 -23.87 5.65 -10.46
N ALA A 72 -24.40 4.80 -11.35
CA ALA A 72 -24.07 4.85 -12.78
C ALA A 72 -24.58 6.10 -13.51
N ASP A 73 -25.57 6.79 -12.94
CA ASP A 73 -26.09 8.09 -13.40
C ASP A 73 -25.22 9.28 -12.96
N GLY A 74 -24.16 9.03 -12.15
CA GLY A 74 -23.30 10.06 -11.58
C GLY A 74 -23.82 10.65 -10.27
N SER A 75 -24.98 10.20 -9.78
CA SER A 75 -25.48 10.63 -8.47
C SER A 75 -24.60 10.10 -7.34
N ARG A 76 -24.47 10.91 -6.28
CA ARG A 76 -23.69 10.59 -5.08
C ARG A 76 -24.59 10.61 -3.87
N LYS A 77 -24.62 9.51 -3.13
CA LYS A 77 -25.33 9.41 -1.86
C LYS A 77 -24.32 9.20 -0.74
N TYR A 78 -24.16 10.20 0.11
CA TYR A 78 -23.37 10.05 1.33
C TYR A 78 -24.08 9.04 2.24
N VAL A 79 -23.29 8.12 2.79
CA VAL A 79 -23.75 7.26 3.89
C VAL A 79 -23.52 8.03 5.18
N ASP A 80 -24.53 8.01 6.04
CA ASP A 80 -24.49 8.56 7.39
C ASP A 80 -24.15 7.45 8.37
#